data_AF-A0AAP3A392-F1
#
_entry.id   AF-A0AAP3A392-F1
#
_cell.length_a   1.000
_cell.length_b   1.000
_cell.length_c   1.000
_cell.angle_alpha   90.00
_cell.angle_beta   90.00
_cell.angle_gamma   90.00
#
_symmetry.space_group_name_H-M   'P 1'
#
loop_
_entity.id
_entity.type
_entity.pdbx_description
1 polymer ?
#
loop_
_entity_poly.entity_id
_entity_poly.type
_entity_poly.pdbx_seq_one_letter_code
_entity_poly.pdbx_strand_id
1 'polypeptide(L)'
;RRHVMKGLLLLLGAGGGWQLWQSETSEGLRADYRTAKGTVSRQQLEDGSLLTLNTQSAADVRFDAHQRTVRLWYGEIAITTAKDALQRPFRVLTRQGQLTALGTEFTVRQQDNFTQLDVQQHAVEVL
;
A
#
# COMPACT_ATOMS: atom_id res chain seq x y z
N ARG A 1 -1.22 43.18 -40.98
CA ARG A 1 -0.10 42.24 -41.23
C ARG A 1 0.65 42.09 -39.91
N ARG A 2 0.98 40.95 -39.31
CA ARG A 2 0.59 39.53 -39.36
C ARG A 2 1.20 38.97 -38.05
N HIS A 3 0.36 38.39 -37.19
CA HIS A 3 0.62 37.39 -36.15
C HIS A 3 1.96 37.38 -35.37
N VAL A 4 1.95 37.88 -34.13
CA VAL A 4 2.95 37.50 -33.10
C VAL A 4 2.25 37.30 -31.75
N MET A 5 1.32 36.34 -31.67
CA MET A 5 0.72 35.93 -30.39
C MET A 5 0.11 34.53 -30.54
N LYS A 6 0.97 33.52 -30.62
CA LYS A 6 0.60 32.10 -30.50
C LYS A 6 1.61 31.28 -29.68
N GLY A 7 2.41 31.93 -28.83
CA GLY A 7 3.52 31.27 -28.14
C GLY A 7 3.30 30.88 -26.68
N LEU A 8 2.29 31.41 -25.97
CA LEU A 8 2.24 31.28 -24.51
C LEU A 8 1.21 30.29 -23.93
N LEU A 9 0.37 29.64 -24.74
CA LEU A 9 -0.66 28.73 -24.23
C LEU A 9 -0.29 27.23 -24.28
N LEU A 10 0.87 26.88 -24.83
CA LEU A 10 1.27 25.46 -25.01
C LEU A 10 2.28 24.93 -23.98
N LEU A 11 2.76 25.74 -23.04
CA LEU A 11 3.72 25.28 -22.03
C LEU A 11 3.10 24.94 -20.66
N LEU A 12 1.81 25.21 -20.44
CA LEU A 12 1.12 24.78 -19.21
C LEU A 12 0.52 23.36 -19.33
N GLY A 13 0.30 22.85 -20.55
CA GLY A 13 -0.27 21.52 -20.76
C GLY A 13 0.73 20.37 -20.67
N ALA A 14 2.00 20.60 -21.03
CA ALA A 14 3.01 19.54 -21.10
C ALA A 14 3.89 19.43 -19.84
N GLY A 15 4.12 20.53 -19.11
CA GLY A 15 5.01 20.54 -17.94
C GLY A 15 4.33 20.20 -16.61
N GLY A 16 3.08 20.64 -16.41
CA GLY A 16 2.34 20.43 -15.16
C GLY A 16 1.54 19.11 -15.11
N GLY A 17 1.10 18.61 -16.28
CA GLY A 17 0.29 17.40 -16.38
C GLY A 17 1.06 16.11 -16.11
N TRP A 18 2.36 16.08 -16.42
CA TRP A 18 3.19 14.88 -16.25
C TRP A 18 3.58 14.65 -14.78
N GLN A 19 3.76 15.73 -14.02
CA GLN A 19 4.07 15.69 -12.58
C GLN A 19 2.87 15.21 -11.74
N LEU A 20 1.64 15.55 -12.17
CA LEU A 20 0.40 15.12 -11.50
C LEU A 20 -0.04 13.70 -11.86
N TRP A 21 0.55 13.07 -12.89
CA TRP A 21 0.26 11.68 -13.26
C TRP A 21 1.03 10.62 -12.44
N GLN A 22 1.97 11.04 -11.59
CA GLN A 22 2.74 10.16 -10.70
C GLN A 22 2.42 10.36 -9.22
N SER A 23 1.31 11.03 -8.86
CA SER A 23 0.93 11.10 -7.45
C SER A 23 0.53 9.71 -6.95
N GLU A 24 1.19 9.24 -5.89
CA GLU A 24 0.97 7.94 -5.20
C GLU A 24 -0.52 7.65 -4.91
N THR A 25 -1.34 8.69 -4.79
CA THR A 25 -2.80 8.60 -4.64
C THR A 25 -3.50 7.94 -5.82
N SER A 26 -2.94 8.01 -7.03
CA SER A 26 -3.51 7.39 -8.23
C SER A 26 -3.23 5.88 -8.30
N GLU A 27 -2.12 5.41 -7.73
CA GLU A 27 -1.76 3.99 -7.71
C GLU A 27 -2.63 3.22 -6.71
N GLY A 28 -2.89 3.79 -5.52
CA GLY A 28 -3.83 3.22 -4.55
C GLY A 28 -5.28 3.14 -5.04
N LEU A 29 -5.66 3.91 -6.07
CA LEU A 29 -6.99 3.77 -6.70
C LEU A 29 -7.14 2.45 -7.48
N ARG A 30 -6.02 1.86 -7.92
CA ARG A 30 -6.01 0.58 -8.64
C ARG A 30 -5.73 -0.61 -7.71
N ALA A 31 -5.69 -0.38 -6.40
CA ALA A 31 -5.40 -1.43 -5.46
C ALA A 31 -6.44 -2.55 -5.52
N ASP A 32 -5.98 -3.80 -5.41
CA ASP A 32 -6.82 -5.00 -5.47
C ASP A 32 -7.84 -5.04 -4.33
N TYR A 33 -7.44 -4.55 -3.15
CA TYR A 33 -8.28 -4.50 -1.96
C TYR A 33 -8.47 -3.06 -1.51
N ARG A 34 -9.73 -2.63 -1.41
CA ARG A 34 -10.10 -1.27 -1.02
C ARG A 34 -11.36 -1.26 -0.16
N THR A 35 -11.40 -0.33 0.79
CA THR A 35 -12.58 -0.06 1.61
C THR A 35 -13.00 1.39 1.50
N ALA A 36 -14.31 1.61 1.51
CA ALA A 36 -14.89 2.95 1.64
C ALA A 36 -14.83 3.43 3.10
N LYS A 37 -15.16 4.71 3.30
CA LYS A 37 -15.33 5.25 4.66
C LYS A 37 -16.47 4.50 5.38
N GLY A 38 -16.23 4.10 6.63
CA GLY A 38 -17.18 3.36 7.46
C GLY A 38 -17.27 1.85 7.18
N THR A 39 -16.44 1.32 6.27
CA THR A 39 -16.46 -0.11 5.91
C THR A 39 -15.19 -0.80 6.37
N VAL A 40 -15.33 -1.95 7.00
CA VAL A 40 -14.23 -2.88 7.30
C VAL A 40 -14.40 -4.10 6.40
N SER A 41 -13.30 -4.61 5.86
CA SER A 41 -13.31 -5.79 5.00
C SER A 41 -12.29 -6.80 5.49
N ARG A 42 -12.68 -8.07 5.55
CA ARG A 42 -11.80 -9.18 5.97
C ARG A 42 -11.65 -10.16 4.82
N GLN A 43 -10.41 -10.45 4.46
CA GLN A 43 -10.03 -11.23 3.29
C GLN A 43 -9.05 -12.32 3.71
N GLN A 44 -9.35 -13.58 3.35
CA GLN A 44 -8.40 -14.67 3.49
C GLN A 44 -7.51 -14.70 2.24
N LEU A 45 -6.20 -14.67 2.44
CA LEU A 45 -5.21 -14.66 1.36
C LEU A 45 -4.87 -16.08 0.91
N GLU A 46 -4.22 -16.21 -0.24
CA GLU A 46 -3.88 -17.49 -0.87
C GLU A 46 -2.95 -18.37 -0.01
N ASP A 47 -2.11 -17.76 0.84
CA ASP A 47 -1.24 -18.47 1.78
C ASP A 47 -1.96 -18.88 3.08
N GLY A 48 -3.25 -18.57 3.21
CA GLY A 48 -4.06 -18.79 4.39
C GLY A 48 -3.99 -17.68 5.43
N SER A 49 -3.16 -16.64 5.24
CA SER A 49 -3.11 -15.48 6.11
C SER A 49 -4.42 -14.70 6.07
N LEU A 50 -4.72 -13.96 7.14
CA LEU A 50 -5.90 -13.11 7.23
C LEU A 50 -5.51 -11.64 7.09
N LEU A 51 -6.07 -10.95 6.10
CA LEU A 51 -5.94 -9.51 5.91
C LEU A 51 -7.26 -8.83 6.27
N THR A 52 -7.23 -7.93 7.25
CA THR A 52 -8.38 -7.07 7.56
C THR A 52 -8.04 -5.63 7.20
N LEU A 53 -8.80 -5.04 6.29
CA LEU A 53 -8.72 -3.64 5.92
C LEU A 53 -9.70 -2.83 6.78
N ASN A 54 -9.21 -1.79 7.46
CA ASN A 54 -10.06 -0.86 8.18
C ASN A 54 -10.75 0.12 7.22
N THR A 55 -11.57 1.04 7.73
CA THR A 55 -12.19 2.12 6.97
C THR A 55 -11.19 2.89 6.11
N GLN A 56 -11.60 3.22 4.88
CA GLN A 56 -10.80 4.05 3.96
C GLN A 56 -9.34 3.57 3.83
N SER A 57 -9.17 2.31 3.46
CA SER A 57 -7.85 1.67 3.30
C SER A 57 -7.71 1.08 1.90
N ALA A 58 -6.48 0.98 1.42
CA ALA A 58 -6.16 0.35 0.14
C ALA A 58 -4.85 -0.43 0.23
N ALA A 59 -4.88 -1.68 -0.23
CA ALA A 59 -3.72 -2.55 -0.23
C ALA A 59 -3.69 -3.47 -1.45
N ASP A 60 -2.47 -3.84 -1.86
CA ASP A 60 -2.19 -4.86 -2.87
C ASP A 60 -1.51 -6.07 -2.25
N VAL A 61 -1.79 -7.25 -2.79
CA VAL A 61 -1.18 -8.50 -2.35
C VAL A 61 -0.47 -9.17 -3.53
N ARG A 62 0.83 -9.44 -3.36
CA ARG A 62 1.67 -10.08 -4.38
C ARG A 62 2.49 -11.17 -3.72
N PHE A 63 2.13 -12.41 -3.99
CA PHE A 63 2.85 -13.59 -3.53
C PHE A 63 3.56 -14.24 -4.70
N ASP A 64 4.84 -14.59 -4.51
CA ASP A 64 5.65 -15.27 -5.50
C ASP A 64 6.40 -16.45 -4.85
N ALA A 65 7.29 -17.11 -5.60
CA ALA A 65 8.05 -18.26 -5.10
C ALA A 65 9.04 -17.91 -3.98
N HIS A 66 9.39 -16.63 -3.81
CA HIS A 66 10.42 -16.15 -2.90
C HIS A 66 9.86 -15.38 -1.71
N GLN A 67 8.73 -14.68 -1.86
CA GLN A 67 8.21 -13.79 -0.82
C GLN A 67 6.69 -13.64 -0.88
N ARG A 68 6.14 -13.18 0.24
CA ARG A 68 4.73 -12.81 0.40
C ARG A 68 4.67 -11.33 0.72
N THR A 69 4.24 -10.49 -0.23
CA THR A 69 4.27 -9.04 -0.07
C THR A 69 2.86 -8.47 -0.03
N VAL A 70 2.59 -7.64 0.97
CA VAL A 70 1.42 -6.76 1.03
C VAL A 70 1.89 -5.31 0.93
N ARG A 71 1.37 -4.54 -0.02
CA ARG A 71 1.66 -3.10 -0.11
C ARG A 71 0.48 -2.31 0.42
N LEU A 72 0.70 -1.53 1.46
CA LEU A 72 -0.30 -0.60 2.00
C LEU A 72 -0.11 0.76 1.33
N TRP A 73 -1.10 1.19 0.55
CA TRP A 73 -1.07 2.49 -0.11
C TRP A 73 -1.51 3.61 0.83
N TYR A 74 -2.55 3.36 1.62
CA TYR A 74 -3.04 4.27 2.65
C TYR A 74 -3.98 3.53 3.61
N GLY A 75 -4.21 4.14 4.77
CA GLY A 75 -5.16 3.63 5.77
C GLY A 75 -4.51 2.66 6.75
N GLU A 76 -5.25 1.64 7.14
CA GLU A 76 -4.86 0.71 8.19
C GLU A 76 -5.25 -0.73 7.84
N ILE A 77 -4.34 -1.65 8.09
CA ILE A 77 -4.55 -3.09 7.92
C ILE A 77 -4.12 -3.84 9.17
N ALA A 78 -4.87 -4.87 9.52
CA ALA A 78 -4.46 -5.89 10.48
C ALA A 78 -4.15 -7.19 9.73
N ILE A 79 -3.06 -7.84 10.13
CA ILE A 79 -2.56 -9.06 9.50
C ILE A 79 -2.36 -10.13 10.56
N THR A 80 -2.90 -11.32 10.28
CA THR A 80 -2.56 -12.55 11.00
C THR A 80 -1.88 -13.49 10.01
N THR A 81 -0.57 -13.70 10.15
CA THR A 81 0.19 -14.50 9.19
C THR A 81 -0.04 -15.99 9.41
N ALA A 82 -0.30 -16.73 8.32
CA ALA A 82 -0.26 -18.19 8.32
C ALA A 82 1.17 -18.72 8.23
N LYS A 83 1.35 -19.96 8.70
CA LYS A 83 2.61 -20.70 8.52
C LYS A 83 2.81 -21.00 7.04
N ASP A 84 3.95 -20.60 6.50
CA ASP A 84 4.31 -20.89 5.12
C ASP A 84 5.26 -22.08 5.05
N ALA A 85 4.87 -23.13 4.32
CA ALA A 85 5.67 -24.34 4.18
C ALA A 85 7.00 -24.10 3.46
N LEU A 86 7.04 -23.09 2.57
CA LEU A 86 8.24 -22.68 1.83
C LEU A 86 9.10 -21.67 2.61
N GLN A 87 8.69 -21.30 3.83
CA GLN A 87 9.38 -20.33 4.69
C GLN A 87 9.65 -18.97 4.02
N ARG A 88 8.80 -18.57 3.08
CA ARG A 88 8.89 -17.27 2.41
C ARG A 88 8.64 -16.15 3.42
N PRO A 89 9.47 -15.09 3.47
CA PRO A 89 9.22 -13.95 4.33
C PRO A 89 7.89 -13.29 3.98
N PHE A 90 7.16 -12.86 5.01
CA PHE A 90 5.96 -12.05 4.86
C PHE A 90 6.33 -10.59 5.10
N ARG A 91 6.16 -9.75 4.08
CA ARG A 91 6.57 -8.35 4.07
C ARG A 91 5.37 -7.44 3.89
N VAL A 92 5.36 -6.34 4.63
CA VAL A 92 4.45 -5.21 4.42
C VAL A 92 5.26 -4.01 3.95
N LEU A 93 4.93 -3.50 2.78
CA LEU A 93 5.51 -2.28 2.23
C LEU A 93 4.59 -1.11 2.55
N THR A 94 5.14 -0.07 3.15
CA THR A 94 4.48 1.22 3.37
C THR A 94 5.25 2.30 2.65
N ARG A 95 4.73 3.54 2.66
CA ARG A 95 5.48 4.68 2.12
C ARG A 95 6.79 4.94 2.87
N GLN A 96 6.81 4.66 4.17
CA GLN A 96 7.95 5.02 5.03
C GLN A 96 8.98 3.89 5.19
N GLY A 97 8.68 2.66 4.78
CA GLY A 97 9.64 1.57 4.87
C GLY A 97 9.03 0.20 4.65
N GLN A 98 9.78 -0.81 5.08
CA GLN A 98 9.41 -2.21 4.94
C GLN A 98 9.37 -2.90 6.30
N LEU A 99 8.27 -3.62 6.54
CA LEU A 99 8.07 -4.41 7.74
C LEU A 99 8.15 -5.90 7.36
N THR A 100 8.88 -6.70 8.12
CA THR A 100 8.96 -8.16 7.91
C THR A 100 8.41 -8.89 9.12
N ALA A 101 7.35 -9.66 8.90
CA ALA A 101 6.68 -10.44 9.94
C ALA A 101 7.42 -11.75 10.20
N LEU A 102 7.69 -12.07 11.47
CA LEU A 102 8.38 -13.30 11.89
C LEU A 102 7.39 -14.36 12.42
N GLY A 103 6.13 -14.31 12.00
CA GLY A 103 5.04 -15.18 12.46
C GLY A 103 4.15 -14.49 13.49
N THR A 104 3.48 -13.42 13.08
CA THR A 104 2.91 -12.41 13.98
C THR A 104 1.44 -12.12 13.68
N GLU A 105 0.78 -11.61 14.70
CA GLU A 105 -0.44 -10.82 14.56
C GLU A 105 -0.07 -9.37 14.84
N PHE A 106 -0.35 -8.49 13.89
CA PHE A 106 0.04 -7.08 13.98
C PHE A 106 -0.86 -6.18 13.14
N THR A 107 -0.88 -4.90 13.49
CA THR A 107 -1.58 -3.85 12.77
C THR A 107 -0.58 -2.84 12.24
N VAL A 108 -0.80 -2.41 10.99
CA VAL A 108 -0.01 -1.38 10.31
C VAL A 108 -0.94 -0.26 9.92
N ARG A 109 -0.66 0.95 10.41
CA ARG A 109 -1.37 2.16 10.07
C ARG A 109 -0.44 3.14 9.39
N GLN A 110 -0.73 3.49 8.14
CA GLN A 110 0.02 4.48 7.41
C GLN A 110 -0.56 5.87 7.63
N GLN A 111 0.28 6.76 8.15
CA GLN A 111 0.00 8.18 8.31
C GLN A 111 0.82 8.98 7.28
N ASP A 112 0.60 10.29 7.24
CA ASP A 112 1.28 11.13 6.28
C ASP A 112 2.80 11.07 6.43
N ASN A 113 3.32 11.22 7.64
CA ASN A 113 4.77 11.33 7.86
C ASN A 113 5.40 10.10 8.52
N PHE A 114 4.61 9.14 8.95
CA PHE A 114 5.09 7.95 9.64
C PHE A 114 4.19 6.74 9.40
N THR A 115 4.72 5.56 9.65
CA THR A 115 3.94 4.34 9.78
C THR A 115 3.93 3.95 11.26
N GLN A 116 2.75 3.66 11.79
CA GLN A 116 2.60 3.06 13.11
C GLN A 116 2.44 1.55 12.96
N LEU A 117 3.21 0.80 13.76
CA LEU A 117 3.20 -0.64 13.84
C LEU A 117 2.86 -1.06 15.27
N ASP A 118 1.76 -1.77 15.43
CA ASP A 118 1.33 -2.34 16.71
C ASP A 118 1.41 -3.87 16.61
N VAL A 119 2.30 -4.49 17.41
CA VAL A 119 2.52 -5.93 17.40
C VAL A 119 1.76 -6.59 18.55
N GLN A 120 0.90 -7.56 18.23
CA GLN A 120 0.06 -8.25 19.20
C GLN A 120 0.68 -9.59 19.61
N GLN A 121 1.33 -10.29 18.69
CA GLN A 121 2.01 -11.55 18.95
C GLN A 121 3.36 -11.62 18.22
N HIS A 122 4.37 -12.19 18.88
CA HIS A 122 5.74 -12.40 18.37
C HIS A 122 6.47 -11.08 18.04
N ALA A 123 7.30 -11.05 17.00
CA ALA A 123 8.19 -9.93 16.66
C ALA A 123 8.14 -9.56 15.18
N VAL A 124 8.26 -8.27 14.89
CA VAL A 124 8.31 -7.73 13.52
C VAL A 124 9.63 -6.96 13.36
N GLU A 125 10.34 -7.21 12.27
CA GLU A 125 11.54 -6.48 11.89
C GLU A 125 11.18 -5.26 11.03
N VAL A 126 11.82 -4.11 11.29
CA VAL A 126 11.58 -2.84 10.59
C VAL A 126 12.86 -2.42 9.87
N LEU A 127 12.76 -2.19 8.55
CA LEU A 127 13.87 -1.80 7.66
C LEU A 127 13.53 -0.53 6.87
#